data_AF-A0A453KN75-F1
#
_entry.id   AF-A0A453KN75-F1
#
_cell.length_a   1.000
_cell.length_b   1.000
_cell.length_c   1.000
_cell.angle_alpha   90.00
_cell.angle_beta   90.00
_cell.angle_gamma   90.00
#
_symmetry.space_group_name_H-M   'P 1'
#
loop_
_entity.id
_entity.type
_entity.pdbx_description
1 polymer ?
#
loop_
_entity_poly.entity_id
_entity_poly.type
_entity_poly.pdbx_seq_one_letter_code
_entity_poly.pdbx_strand_id
1 'polypeptide(L)'
;GEAVAPTSLRMALSISFPAEKLIRMGQMNDASEVLEAILRRMHDSFTYRADYLAESHERNCSGSWDCANDECIAHDMFGADVHERMICYNCGLESRQQKYTSFLHYINACSLNYAMRICPGNSFDDILKAVMMDVHRTCDPDVGGCGKSNHMSHTLSSSPYVFTVELWDGRLEMGV
;
A
#
# COMPACT_ATOMS: atom_id res chain seq x y z
N GLY A 1 -19.58 -25.51 -13.92
CA GLY A 1 -18.26 -25.22 -14.51
C GLY A 1 -17.31 -26.33 -14.12
N GLU A 2 -16.42 -26.73 -15.02
CA GLU A 2 -15.34 -27.68 -14.71
C GLU A 2 -14.27 -26.99 -13.86
N ALA A 3 -13.72 -27.68 -12.86
CA ALA A 3 -12.69 -27.12 -12.00
C ALA A 3 -11.35 -27.10 -12.76
N VAL A 4 -10.79 -25.90 -12.95
CA VAL A 4 -9.47 -25.73 -13.59
C VAL A 4 -8.43 -25.41 -12.54
N ALA A 5 -7.35 -26.20 -12.49
CA ALA A 5 -6.26 -25.98 -11.55
C ALA A 5 -5.33 -24.84 -12.02
N PRO A 6 -5.01 -23.85 -11.17
CA PRO A 6 -4.17 -22.70 -11.54
C PRO A 6 -2.66 -23.02 -11.55
N THR A 7 -2.27 -24.25 -11.91
CA THR A 7 -0.88 -24.75 -11.77
C THR A 7 0.12 -23.91 -12.55
N SER A 8 -0.18 -23.57 -13.81
CA SER A 8 0.71 -22.76 -14.65
C SER A 8 0.94 -21.36 -14.06
N LEU A 9 -0.11 -20.73 -13.52
CA LEU A 9 -0.01 -19.43 -12.87
C LEU A 9 0.87 -19.51 -11.61
N ARG A 10 0.65 -20.52 -10.75
CA ARG A 10 1.46 -20.71 -9.53
C ARG A 10 2.94 -20.91 -9.85
N MET A 11 3.26 -21.71 -10.87
CA MET A 11 4.64 -21.91 -11.30
C MET A 11 5.26 -20.59 -11.79
N ALA A 12 4.56 -19.84 -12.65
CA ALA A 12 5.05 -18.57 -13.17
C ALA A 12 5.33 -17.55 -12.03
N LEU A 13 4.45 -17.46 -11.04
CA LEU A 13 4.66 -16.57 -9.88
C LEU A 13 5.83 -17.03 -9.00
N SER A 14 6.03 -18.33 -8.80
CA SER A 14 7.09 -18.86 -7.94
C SER A 14 8.51 -18.56 -8.44
N ILE A 15 8.69 -18.37 -9.75
CA ILE A 15 9.99 -18.03 -10.36
C ILE A 15 10.14 -16.52 -10.65
N SER A 16 9.07 -15.74 -10.45
CA SER A 16 9.00 -14.33 -10.83
C SER A 16 9.79 -13.40 -9.92
N PHE A 17 9.94 -13.76 -8.63
CA PHE A 17 10.55 -12.93 -7.58
C PHE A 17 11.50 -13.76 -6.70
N PRO A 18 12.62 -14.27 -7.25
CA PRO A 18 13.49 -15.23 -6.56
C PRO A 18 14.15 -14.68 -5.29
N ALA A 19 14.35 -13.35 -5.20
CA ALA A 19 14.91 -12.69 -4.01
C ALA A 19 13.90 -12.58 -2.86
N GLU A 20 12.64 -12.27 -3.19
CA GLU A 20 11.58 -12.01 -2.21
C GLU A 20 10.88 -13.28 -1.73
N LYS A 21 10.97 -14.39 -2.49
CA LYS A 21 10.37 -15.69 -2.17
C LYS A 21 8.88 -15.60 -1.78
N LEU A 22 8.17 -14.66 -2.39
CA LEU A 22 6.75 -14.37 -2.12
C LEU A 22 5.91 -15.64 -2.29
N ILE A 23 6.14 -16.41 -3.35
CA ILE A 23 5.35 -17.60 -3.68
C ILE A 23 6.17 -18.87 -3.61
N ARG A 24 5.77 -19.77 -2.72
CA ARG A 24 6.35 -21.11 -2.53
C ARG A 24 5.41 -22.18 -3.07
N MET A 25 5.92 -22.97 -4.00
CA MET A 25 5.19 -24.12 -4.55
C MET A 25 4.97 -25.20 -3.49
N GLY A 26 3.77 -25.79 -3.48
CA GLY A 26 3.39 -26.83 -2.52
C GLY A 26 3.10 -26.32 -1.10
N GLN A 27 3.10 -25.00 -0.88
CA GLN A 27 2.76 -24.38 0.40
C GLN A 27 1.55 -23.46 0.27
N MET A 28 0.94 -23.15 1.42
CA MET A 28 -0.07 -22.11 1.52
C MET A 28 0.66 -20.77 1.60
N ASN A 29 0.45 -19.91 0.60
CA ASN A 29 1.02 -18.57 0.53
C ASN A 29 0.02 -17.58 1.10
N ASP A 30 0.51 -16.42 1.56
CA ASP A 30 -0.39 -15.35 1.94
C ASP A 30 -1.17 -14.86 0.72
N ALA A 31 -2.46 -14.57 0.91
CA ALA A 31 -3.31 -14.11 -0.17
C ALA A 31 -2.90 -12.73 -0.69
N SER A 32 -2.42 -11.85 0.20
CA SER A 32 -1.95 -10.52 -0.19
C SER A 32 -0.63 -10.57 -0.94
N GLU A 33 0.33 -11.40 -0.49
CA GLU A 33 1.57 -11.66 -1.21
C GLU A 33 1.31 -12.20 -2.63
N VAL A 34 0.32 -13.10 -2.78
CA VAL A 34 -0.11 -13.61 -4.09
C VAL A 34 -0.72 -12.50 -4.94
N LEU A 35 -1.59 -11.68 -4.37
CA LEU A 35 -2.23 -10.59 -5.09
C LEU A 35 -1.21 -9.54 -5.54
N GLU A 36 -0.30 -9.13 -4.65
CA GLU A 36 0.80 -8.23 -4.96
C GLU A 36 1.71 -8.78 -6.07
N ALA A 37 2.05 -10.07 -6.01
CA ALA A 37 2.83 -10.71 -7.05
C ALA A 37 2.12 -10.70 -8.42
N ILE A 38 0.80 -10.90 -8.44
CA ILE A 38 -0.02 -10.81 -9.67
C ILE A 38 -0.04 -9.38 -10.19
N LEU A 39 -0.33 -8.39 -9.34
CA LEU A 39 -0.42 -6.98 -9.71
C LEU A 39 0.92 -6.45 -10.20
N ARG A 40 2.03 -6.85 -9.58
CA ARG A 40 3.39 -6.52 -10.02
C ARG A 40 3.69 -7.13 -11.39
N ARG A 41 3.32 -8.39 -11.64
CA ARG A 41 3.49 -9.01 -12.97
C ARG A 41 2.61 -8.36 -14.03
N MET A 42 1.40 -7.93 -13.68
CA MET A 42 0.56 -7.13 -14.57
C MET A 42 1.28 -5.82 -14.89
N HIS A 43 1.72 -5.07 -13.88
CA HIS A 43 2.47 -3.82 -14.08
C HIS A 43 3.69 -4.01 -15.01
N ASP A 44 4.55 -4.99 -14.72
CA ASP A 44 5.75 -5.29 -15.50
C ASP A 44 5.43 -5.52 -16.98
N SER A 45 4.30 -6.18 -17.29
CA SER A 45 3.90 -6.45 -18.68
C SER A 45 3.58 -5.18 -19.49
N PHE A 46 3.21 -4.10 -18.83
CA PHE A 46 2.91 -2.80 -19.44
C PHE A 46 4.11 -1.83 -19.42
N THR A 47 5.09 -2.03 -18.54
CA THR A 47 6.26 -1.15 -18.41
C THR A 47 7.53 -1.70 -19.07
N TYR A 48 7.62 -3.01 -19.31
CA TYR A 48 8.78 -3.66 -19.94
C TYR A 48 9.19 -3.05 -21.30
N ARG A 49 8.27 -2.40 -22.03
CA ARG A 49 8.58 -1.71 -23.30
C ARG A 49 8.96 -0.23 -23.16
N ALA A 50 8.62 0.42 -22.05
CA ALA A 50 8.91 1.84 -21.81
C ALA A 50 10.39 2.06 -21.42
N ASP A 51 11.00 1.06 -20.76
CA ASP A 51 12.39 1.08 -20.30
C ASP A 51 13.44 1.12 -21.43
N TYR A 52 13.07 0.77 -22.66
CA TYR A 52 13.96 0.86 -23.82
C TYR A 52 14.00 2.26 -24.46
N LEU A 53 13.10 3.17 -24.07
CA LEU A 53 12.95 4.51 -24.64
C LEU A 53 13.31 5.64 -23.67
N ALA A 54 13.41 5.34 -22.37
CA ALA A 54 13.82 6.32 -21.37
C ALA A 54 15.35 6.36 -21.27
N GLU A 55 15.97 7.36 -21.91
CA GLU A 55 17.37 7.69 -21.65
C GLU A 55 17.57 8.01 -20.17
N SER A 56 18.47 7.23 -19.57
CA SER A 56 19.12 7.40 -18.27
C SER A 56 18.85 8.73 -17.54
N HIS A 57 18.03 8.69 -16.50
CA HIS A 57 18.25 9.49 -15.31
C HIS A 57 17.99 8.63 -14.07
N GLU A 58 19.07 8.41 -13.32
CA GLU A 58 19.15 7.91 -11.94
C GLU A 58 18.09 6.89 -11.50
N ARG A 59 18.32 5.64 -11.90
CA ARG A 59 17.53 4.49 -11.51
C ARG A 59 17.89 4.00 -10.10
N ASN A 60 17.65 4.83 -9.08
CA ASN A 60 17.39 4.33 -7.73
C ASN A 60 15.94 3.85 -7.66
N CYS A 61 15.55 2.92 -8.53
CA CYS A 61 14.21 2.36 -8.64
C CYS A 61 14.06 1.02 -7.90
N SER A 62 14.80 0.83 -6.81
CA SER A 62 14.43 -0.19 -5.82
C SER A 62 13.34 0.39 -4.92
N GLY A 63 12.10 0.47 -5.44
CA GLY A 63 10.92 0.84 -4.63
C GLY A 63 9.92 1.82 -5.23
N SER A 64 10.16 2.43 -6.40
CA SER A 64 9.19 3.41 -6.96
C SER A 64 8.20 2.74 -7.91
N TRP A 65 6.96 2.58 -7.47
CA TRP A 65 5.80 2.29 -8.32
C TRP A 65 5.40 3.52 -9.15
N ASP A 66 6.37 4.21 -9.74
CA ASP A 66 6.14 5.34 -10.64
C ASP A 66 5.94 4.78 -12.05
N CYS A 67 4.68 4.50 -12.41
CA CYS A 67 4.33 4.05 -13.74
C CYS A 67 4.09 5.25 -14.66
N ALA A 68 4.88 5.37 -15.73
CA ALA A 68 4.68 6.39 -16.76
C ALA A 68 3.69 5.95 -17.86
N ASN A 69 3.11 4.74 -17.77
CA ASN A 69 2.19 4.21 -18.76
C ASN A 69 0.75 4.32 -18.26
N ASP A 70 0.01 5.26 -18.83
CA ASP A 70 -1.41 5.51 -18.51
C ASP A 70 -2.32 4.31 -18.85
N GLU A 71 -1.86 3.35 -19.67
CA GLU A 71 -2.59 2.11 -20.00
C GLU A 71 -2.25 0.95 -19.05
N CYS A 72 -1.47 1.17 -18.00
CA CYS A 72 -1.12 0.12 -17.05
C CYS A 72 -2.34 -0.31 -16.25
N ILE A 73 -2.94 -1.45 -16.63
CA ILE A 73 -4.15 -2.00 -15.99
C ILE A 73 -4.00 -2.12 -14.48
N ALA A 74 -2.80 -2.45 -13.99
CA ALA A 74 -2.57 -2.58 -12.55
C ALA A 74 -2.80 -1.24 -11.83
N HIS A 75 -2.29 -0.14 -12.38
CA HIS A 75 -2.47 1.20 -11.82
C HIS A 75 -3.88 1.74 -12.07
N ASP A 76 -4.40 1.62 -13.29
CA ASP A 76 -5.74 2.11 -13.65
C ASP A 76 -6.86 1.45 -12.82
N MET A 77 -6.75 0.15 -12.60
CA MET A 77 -7.79 -0.59 -11.87
C MET A 77 -7.60 -0.57 -10.36
N PHE A 78 -6.36 -0.70 -9.86
CA PHE A 78 -6.10 -0.95 -8.43
C PHE A 78 -5.26 0.14 -7.76
N GLY A 79 -4.60 1.00 -8.53
CA GLY A 79 -3.71 2.03 -8.01
C GLY A 79 -4.49 3.19 -7.38
N ALA A 80 -4.23 3.43 -6.10
CA ALA A 80 -4.74 4.56 -5.34
C ALA A 80 -3.62 5.56 -5.07
N ASP A 81 -3.71 6.78 -5.60
CA ASP A 81 -2.69 7.80 -5.34
C ASP A 81 -2.87 8.38 -3.93
N VAL A 82 -1.96 8.02 -3.03
CA VAL A 82 -1.96 8.46 -1.64
C VAL A 82 -1.03 9.64 -1.47
N HIS A 83 -1.53 10.70 -0.84
CA HIS A 83 -0.73 11.79 -0.31
C HIS A 83 -0.73 11.72 1.21
N GLU A 84 0.43 11.47 1.79
CA GLU A 84 0.65 11.52 3.23
C GLU A 84 1.30 12.83 3.62
N ARG A 85 0.81 13.42 4.72
CA ARG A 85 1.43 14.58 5.34
C ARG A 85 1.08 14.65 6.82
N MET A 86 1.95 15.32 7.56
CA MET A 86 1.67 15.74 8.92
C MET A 86 1.62 17.27 8.98
N ILE A 87 0.55 17.82 9.52
CA ILE A 87 0.47 19.25 9.90
C ILE A 87 0.41 19.31 11.41
N CYS A 88 1.41 19.94 12.03
CA CYS A 88 1.45 20.01 13.48
C CYS A 88 0.33 20.89 14.04
N TYR A 89 -0.53 20.36 14.90
CA TYR A 89 -1.63 21.15 15.49
C TYR A 89 -1.14 22.30 16.38
N ASN A 90 0.11 22.23 16.86
CA ASN A 90 0.65 23.18 17.82
C ASN A 90 1.50 24.29 17.18
N CYS A 91 2.41 23.94 16.27
CA CYS A 91 3.29 24.92 15.62
C CYS A 91 2.95 25.17 14.14
N GLY A 92 2.00 24.44 13.56
CA GLY A 92 1.61 24.57 12.16
C GLY A 92 2.64 24.03 11.17
N LEU A 93 3.78 23.50 11.63
CA LEU A 93 4.81 22.94 10.77
C LEU A 93 4.24 21.76 9.98
N GLU A 94 4.31 21.86 8.66
CA GLU A 94 4.03 20.76 7.76
C GLU A 94 5.31 19.96 7.54
N SER A 95 5.25 18.65 7.73
CA SER A 95 6.37 17.74 7.55
C SER A 95 5.92 16.39 7.01
N ARG A 96 6.88 15.52 6.66
CA ARG A 96 6.65 14.14 6.21
C ARG A 96 5.68 14.03 5.04
N GLN A 97 5.87 14.89 4.04
CA GLN A 97 5.10 14.85 2.80
C GLN A 97 5.60 13.70 1.92
N GLN A 98 4.74 12.73 1.64
CA GLN A 98 5.02 11.65 0.70
C GLN A 98 3.85 11.49 -0.27
N LYS A 99 4.17 11.13 -1.51
CA LYS A 99 3.18 10.74 -2.52
C LYS A 99 3.60 9.39 -3.06
N TYR A 100 2.66 8.47 -3.12
CA TYR A 100 2.90 7.12 -3.63
C TYR A 100 1.60 6.48 -4.08
N THR A 101 1.70 5.48 -4.95
CA THR A 101 0.56 4.67 -5.36
C THR A 101 0.45 3.45 -4.45
N SER A 102 -0.71 3.25 -3.83
CA SER A 102 -1.04 2.06 -3.04
C SER A 102 -1.99 1.16 -3.80
N PHE A 103 -1.77 -0.15 -3.76
CA PHE A 103 -2.66 -1.12 -4.42
C PHE A 103 -3.43 -1.98 -3.42
N LEU A 104 -2.88 -2.13 -2.23
CA LEU A 104 -3.53 -2.77 -1.09
C LEU A 104 -3.45 -1.82 0.10
N HIS A 105 -4.59 -1.58 0.73
CA HIS A 105 -4.66 -0.83 1.96
C HIS A 105 -4.70 -1.78 3.16
N TYR A 106 -3.65 -1.75 3.96
CA TYR A 106 -3.49 -2.60 5.13
C TYR A 106 -4.15 -1.97 6.36
N ILE A 107 -5.10 -2.69 6.96
CA ILE A 107 -5.80 -2.26 8.17
C ILE A 107 -5.62 -3.30 9.26
N ASN A 108 -5.18 -2.84 10.43
CA ASN A 108 -5.11 -3.72 11.60
C ASN A 108 -6.53 -4.11 12.04
N ALA A 109 -6.84 -5.40 11.96
CA ALA A 109 -8.15 -5.95 12.29
C ALA A 109 -8.51 -5.74 13.78
N CYS A 110 -7.53 -5.76 14.69
CA CYS A 110 -7.76 -5.50 16.10
C CYS A 110 -8.16 -4.03 16.35
N SER A 111 -7.45 -3.07 15.75
CA SER A 111 -7.77 -1.64 15.86
C SER A 111 -9.14 -1.33 15.26
N LEU A 112 -9.46 -1.91 14.10
CA LEU A 112 -10.77 -1.77 13.47
C LEU A 112 -11.90 -2.30 14.36
N ASN A 113 -11.73 -3.52 14.87
CA ASN A 113 -12.70 -4.13 15.79
C ASN A 113 -12.86 -3.32 17.08
N TYR A 114 -11.77 -2.79 17.64
CA TYR A 114 -11.82 -1.95 18.82
C TYR A 114 -12.61 -0.67 18.54
N ALA A 115 -12.31 0.04 17.45
CA ALA A 115 -12.99 1.26 17.05
C ALA A 115 -14.51 1.05 16.82
N MET A 116 -14.90 -0.06 16.17
CA MET A 116 -16.31 -0.45 16.01
C MET A 116 -17.04 -0.64 17.33
N ARG A 117 -16.35 -1.10 18.38
CA ARG A 117 -16.95 -1.34 19.70
C ARG A 117 -17.10 -0.07 20.53
N ILE A 118 -16.14 0.86 20.43
CA ILE A 118 -16.17 2.10 21.22
C ILE A 118 -17.00 3.21 20.59
N CYS A 119 -17.22 3.16 19.27
CA CYS A 119 -18.02 4.12 18.52
C CYS A 119 -19.24 3.45 17.87
N PRO A 120 -20.17 2.85 18.65
CA PRO A 120 -21.33 2.18 18.09
C PRO A 120 -22.24 3.20 17.40
N GLY A 121 -22.67 2.88 16.17
CA GLY A 121 -23.57 3.73 15.37
C GLY A 121 -22.86 4.66 14.39
N ASN A 122 -21.54 4.78 14.44
CA ASN A 122 -20.77 5.43 13.36
C ASN A 122 -20.79 4.56 12.11
N SER A 123 -20.72 5.20 10.94
CA SER A 123 -20.59 4.49 9.68
C SER A 123 -19.22 3.80 9.59
N PHE A 124 -19.12 2.80 8.72
CA PHE A 124 -17.87 2.09 8.50
C PHE A 124 -16.74 3.03 8.03
N ASP A 125 -17.05 4.02 7.19
CA ASP A 125 -16.06 4.97 6.70
C ASP A 125 -15.56 5.93 7.79
N ASP A 126 -16.40 6.35 8.73
CA ASP A 126 -15.98 7.17 9.87
C ASP A 126 -15.05 6.38 10.81
N ILE A 127 -15.38 5.10 11.03
CA ILE A 127 -14.54 4.19 11.82
C ILE A 127 -13.20 3.96 11.10
N LEU A 128 -13.21 3.74 9.79
CA LEU A 128 -12.01 3.54 8.99
C LEU A 128 -11.10 4.77 9.05
N LYS A 129 -11.66 5.97 8.84
CA LYS A 129 -10.92 7.23 8.96
C LYS A 129 -10.29 7.39 10.34
N ALA A 130 -11.02 7.06 11.41
CA ALA A 130 -10.50 7.15 12.77
C ALA A 130 -9.30 6.22 13.00
N VAL A 131 -9.39 4.96 12.54
CA VAL A 131 -8.29 3.99 12.63
C VAL A 131 -7.06 4.44 11.84
N MET A 132 -7.27 4.99 10.64
CA MET A 132 -6.18 5.51 9.81
C MET A 132 -5.50 6.74 10.42
N MET A 133 -6.28 7.61 11.09
CA MET A 133 -5.74 8.79 11.77
C MET A 133 -5.03 8.47 13.09
N ASP A 134 -5.23 7.28 13.67
CA ASP A 134 -4.62 6.88 14.94
C ASP A 134 -3.11 6.58 14.83
N VAL A 135 -2.53 6.74 13.64
CA VAL A 135 -1.08 6.69 13.42
C VAL A 135 -0.44 7.97 13.95
N HIS A 136 0.08 7.87 15.16
CA HIS A 136 0.76 8.97 15.83
C HIS A 136 2.24 9.06 15.43
N ARG A 137 2.70 10.28 15.18
CA ARG A 137 4.09 10.61 14.87
C ARG A 137 4.47 11.93 15.52
N THR A 138 5.71 12.02 15.97
CA THR A 138 6.23 13.23 16.63
C THR A 138 6.54 14.32 15.59
N CYS A 139 6.15 15.57 15.88
CA CYS A 139 6.56 16.74 15.11
C CYS A 139 8.07 16.89 15.20
N ASP A 140 8.74 16.77 14.06
CA ASP A 140 10.17 16.54 13.95
C ASP A 140 11.00 17.78 14.35
N PRO A 141 11.74 17.73 15.48
CA PRO A 141 12.57 18.85 15.93
C PRO A 141 13.71 19.19 14.98
N ASP A 142 14.21 18.24 14.18
CA ASP A 142 15.38 18.43 13.31
C ASP A 142 15.08 19.38 12.15
N VAL A 143 13.81 19.50 11.78
CA VAL A 143 13.31 20.46 10.78
C VAL A 143 12.56 21.64 11.41
N GLY A 144 12.80 21.91 12.71
CA GLY A 144 12.21 23.05 13.44
C GLY A 144 10.86 22.76 14.10
N GLY A 145 10.50 21.49 14.27
CA GLY A 145 9.27 21.05 14.92
C GLY A 145 9.29 21.17 16.44
N CYS A 146 8.10 21.13 17.05
CA CYS A 146 7.92 21.35 18.50
C CYS A 146 7.92 20.06 19.35
N GLY A 147 8.19 18.89 18.75
CA GLY A 147 8.26 17.61 19.47
C GLY A 147 6.93 17.05 19.98
N LYS A 148 5.77 17.65 19.62
CA LYS A 148 4.46 17.13 20.05
C LYS A 148 4.01 15.97 19.16
N SER A 149 3.27 15.02 19.74
CA SER A 149 2.62 13.95 18.98
C SER A 149 1.51 14.51 18.09
N ASN A 150 1.44 14.07 16.84
CA ASN A 150 0.47 14.50 15.84
C ASN A 150 -0.05 13.28 15.06
N HIS A 151 -1.23 13.42 14.47
CA HIS A 151 -1.81 12.43 13.58
C HIS A 151 -1.23 12.56 12.17
N MET A 152 -1.02 11.43 11.49
CA MET A 152 -0.76 11.43 10.05
C MET A 152 -2.07 11.66 9.29
N SER A 153 -2.03 12.52 8.28
CA SER A 153 -3.13 12.71 7.34
C SER A 153 -2.83 11.96 6.05
N HIS A 154 -3.76 11.12 5.63
CA HIS A 154 -3.71 10.40 4.36
C HIS A 154 -4.86 10.90 3.50
N THR A 155 -4.55 11.37 2.29
CA THR A 155 -5.55 11.82 1.32
C THR A 155 -5.40 11.05 0.03
N LEU A 156 -6.49 10.51 -0.49
CA LEU A 156 -6.53 9.94 -1.82
C LEU A 156 -6.69 11.05 -2.85
N SER A 157 -5.73 11.15 -3.77
CA SER A 157 -5.75 12.13 -4.88
C SER A 157 -6.54 11.59 -6.08
N SER A 158 -6.67 10.28 -6.19
CA SER A 158 -7.49 9.55 -7.15
C SER A 158 -8.23 8.40 -6.45
N SER A 159 -9.37 7.99 -6.99
CA SER A 159 -10.08 6.79 -6.52
C SER A 159 -9.75 5.64 -7.48
N PRO A 160 -9.18 4.52 -7.02
CA PRO A 160 -9.03 3.35 -7.86
C PRO A 160 -10.41 2.82 -8.27
N TYR A 161 -10.47 2.10 -9.39
CA TYR A 161 -11.70 1.39 -9.79
C TYR A 161 -12.04 0.26 -8.81
N VAL A 162 -11.02 -0.44 -8.30
CA VAL A 162 -11.11 -1.48 -7.29
C VAL A 162 -10.25 -1.08 -6.09
N PHE A 163 -10.91 -0.79 -4.97
CA PHE A 163 -10.22 -0.56 -3.70
C PHE A 163 -10.03 -1.88 -2.95
N THR A 164 -8.78 -2.28 -2.76
CA THR A 164 -8.43 -3.53 -2.07
C THR A 164 -8.01 -3.25 -0.64
N VAL A 165 -8.61 -3.96 0.30
CA VAL A 165 -8.29 -3.86 1.73
C VAL A 165 -7.82 -5.21 2.23
N GLU A 166 -6.70 -5.20 2.95
CA GLU A 166 -6.22 -6.34 3.71
C GLU A 166 -6.43 -6.11 5.20
N LEU A 167 -7.18 -7.02 5.81
CA LEU A 167 -7.35 -7.06 7.25
C LEU A 167 -6.31 -8.02 7.84
N TRP A 168 -5.31 -7.48 8.53
CA TRP A 168 -4.26 -8.28 9.15
C TRP A 168 -4.43 -8.32 10.67
N ASP A 169 -4.15 -9.47 11.28
CA ASP A 169 -4.11 -9.62 12.74
C ASP A 169 -2.70 -9.33 13.25
N GLY A 170 -2.49 -8.11 13.74
CA GLY A 170 -1.18 -7.64 14.21
C GLY A 170 -0.68 -8.21 15.53
N ARG A 171 -0.92 -9.49 15.80
CA ARG A 171 -0.27 -10.23 16.90
C ARG A 171 1.16 -10.66 16.57
N LEU A 172 1.71 -10.28 15.43
CA LEU A 172 3.13 -10.45 15.09
C LEU A 172 3.75 -9.09 14.74
N GLU A 173 4.56 -8.62 15.69
CA GLU A 173 5.71 -7.72 15.58
C GLU A 173 5.52 -6.34 14.92
N MET A 174 5.40 -5.32 15.79
CA MET A 174 6.02 -4.02 15.51
C MET A 174 7.54 -4.21 15.39
N GLY A 175 8.06 -4.16 14.18
CA GLY A 175 9.51 -4.10 13.97
C GLY A 175 9.93 -4.30 12.52
N VAL A 176 9.80 -3.26 11.70
CA VAL A 176 10.88 -2.71 10.85
C VAL A 176 10.63 -1.22 10.68
#